data_AF-A0ABD2Y6Y8-F1
#
_entry.id   AF-A0ABD2Y6Y8-F1
#
_cell.length_a   1.000
_cell.length_b   1.000
_cell.length_c   1.000
_cell.angle_alpha   90.00
_cell.angle_beta   90.00
_cell.angle_gamma   90.00
#
_symmetry.space_group_name_H-M   'P 1'
#
loop_
_entity.id
_entity.type
_entity.pdbx_description
1 polymer ?
#
loop_
_entity_poly.entity_id
_entity_poly.type
_entity_poly.pdbx_seq_one_letter_code
_entity_poly.pdbx_strand_id
1 'polypeptide(L)'
;MSHDRHWVPFHAVMATPLLVAFELLLCIYLENHDAVNLKIVFLPLLAFETAILVDNVRMCLSLMPGEEENMSDEAIWENLPHFWVAISMVFFIAATIFTLLKLCGDAASLGWWDLFINYGVAECFAFLICTKW
;
A
#
# COMPACT_ATOMS: atom_id res chain seq x y z
N MET A 1 -24.10 -20.04 -11.59
CA MET A 1 -24.53 -19.23 -10.43
C MET A 1 -23.52 -18.09 -10.31
N SER A 2 -23.91 -16.92 -10.81
CA SER A 2 -23.09 -15.71 -10.82
C SER A 2 -22.91 -15.25 -9.38
N HIS A 3 -21.73 -15.49 -8.81
CA HIS A 3 -21.32 -14.82 -7.59
C HIS A 3 -21.11 -13.35 -7.94
N ASP A 4 -22.14 -12.53 -7.75
CA ASP A 4 -22.04 -11.09 -7.60
C ASP A 4 -21.12 -10.79 -6.42
N ARG A 5 -19.82 -10.83 -6.69
CA ARG A 5 -18.77 -10.40 -5.79
C ARG A 5 -18.71 -8.88 -5.86
N HIS A 6 -19.72 -8.23 -5.27
CA HIS A 6 -19.72 -6.80 -4.97
C HIS A 6 -18.70 -6.52 -3.85
N TRP A 7 -17.42 -6.77 -4.12
CA TRP A 7 -16.36 -6.16 -3.34
C TRP A 7 -16.33 -4.71 -3.79
N VAL A 8 -17.14 -3.85 -3.17
CA VAL A 8 -16.72 -2.45 -3.07
C VAL A 8 -15.38 -2.55 -2.34
N PRO A 9 -14.27 -2.20 -2.98
CA PRO A 9 -12.97 -2.46 -2.39
C PRO A 9 -12.95 -1.73 -1.04
N PHE A 10 -12.78 -2.46 0.06
CA PHE A 10 -12.85 -1.90 1.41
C PHE A 10 -11.88 -0.72 1.53
N HIS A 11 -10.69 -0.85 0.93
CA HIS A 11 -9.76 0.25 0.74
C HIS A 11 -10.34 1.47 -0.01
N ALA A 12 -11.22 1.33 -1.01
CA ALA A 12 -11.81 2.47 -1.72
C ALA A 12 -12.73 3.30 -0.81
N VAL A 13 -13.47 2.66 0.09
CA VAL A 13 -14.32 3.35 1.09
C VAL A 13 -13.45 4.03 2.16
N MET A 14 -12.35 3.38 2.55
CA MET A 14 -11.43 3.89 3.56
C MET A 14 -10.47 4.96 3.04
N ALA A 15 -10.26 5.04 1.72
CA ALA A 15 -9.32 5.96 1.08
C ALA A 15 -9.65 7.41 1.41
N THR A 16 -10.88 7.84 1.11
CA THR A 16 -11.30 9.24 1.29
C THR A 16 -11.14 9.72 2.75
N PRO A 17 -11.68 9.04 3.78
CA PRO A 17 -11.53 9.53 5.16
C PRO A 17 -10.08 9.50 5.66
N LEU A 18 -9.28 8.49 5.30
CA LEU A 18 -7.89 8.39 5.76
C LEU A 18 -6.97 9.41 5.08
N LEU A 19 -7.14 9.63 3.77
CA LEU A 19 -6.37 10.64 3.04
C LEU A 19 -6.72 12.05 3.47
N VAL A 20 -8.01 12.35 3.70
CA VAL A 20 -8.44 13.65 4.25
C VAL A 20 -7.88 13.85 5.67
N ALA A 21 -7.89 12.82 6.52
CA ALA A 21 -7.30 12.90 7.84
C ALA A 21 -5.78 13.16 7.79
N PHE A 22 -5.06 12.50 6.88
CA PHE A 22 -3.64 12.74 6.65
C PHE A 22 -3.38 14.19 6.21
N GLU A 23 -4.13 14.69 5.23
CA GLU A 23 -3.99 16.05 4.71
C GLU A 23 -4.24 17.09 5.81
N LEU A 24 -5.33 16.96 6.58
CA LEU A 24 -5.64 17.88 7.68
C LEU A 24 -4.57 17.85 8.77
N LEU A 25 -4.09 16.68 9.18
CA LEU A 25 -3.01 16.57 10.16
C LEU A 25 -1.70 17.17 9.65
N LEU A 26 -1.41 17.02 8.35
CA LEU A 26 -0.24 17.61 7.72
C LEU A 26 -0.34 19.13 7.67
N CYS A 27 -1.52 19.68 7.34
CA CYS A 27 -1.78 21.12 7.40
C CYS A 27 -1.56 21.66 8.81
N ILE A 28 -2.12 21.01 9.84
CA ILE A 28 -1.94 21.41 11.25
C ILE A 28 -0.46 21.38 11.64
N TYR A 29 0.28 20.34 11.24
CA TYR A 29 1.71 20.23 11.51
C TYR A 29 2.53 21.35 10.85
N LEU A 30 2.20 21.69 9.60
CA LEU A 30 2.90 22.75 8.86
C LEU A 30 2.56 24.15 9.39
N GLU A 31 1.34 24.34 9.89
CA GLU A 31 0.93 25.59 10.54
C GLU A 31 1.55 25.73 11.94
N ASN A 32 1.62 24.63 12.70
CA ASN A 32 2.22 24.61 14.03
C ASN A 32 2.92 23.27 14.30
N HIS A 33 4.24 23.25 14.12
CA HIS A 33 5.08 22.06 14.28
C HIS A 33 5.02 21.43 15.68
N ASP A 34 4.66 22.19 16.71
CA ASP A 34 4.55 21.70 18.10
C ASP A 34 3.15 21.14 18.44
N ALA A 35 2.15 21.35 17.58
CA ALA A 35 0.77 20.94 17.85
C ALA A 35 0.56 19.42 17.71
N VAL A 36 1.25 18.79 16.77
CA VAL A 36 1.13 17.35 16.46
C VAL A 36 2.47 16.76 16.06
N ASN A 37 2.75 15.51 16.45
CA ASN A 37 3.98 14.84 16.04
C ASN A 37 3.84 14.27 14.63
N LEU A 38 4.89 14.38 13.81
CA LEU A 38 4.90 13.85 12.44
C LEU A 38 4.57 12.34 12.37
N LYS A 39 4.94 11.56 13.39
CA LYS A 39 4.57 10.12 13.50
C LYS A 39 3.05 9.93 13.58
N ILE A 40 2.33 10.85 14.22
CA ILE A 40 0.84 10.84 14.29
C ILE A 40 0.26 11.29 12.95
N VAL A 41 0.87 12.30 12.32
CA VAL A 41 0.44 12.81 11.01
C VAL A 41 0.43 11.70 9.96
N PHE A 42 1.46 10.86 9.91
CA PHE A 42 1.58 9.75 8.95
C PHE A 42 0.76 8.51 9.30
N LEU A 43 0.16 8.44 10.50
CA LEU A 43 -0.58 7.26 10.94
C LEU A 43 -1.77 6.90 10.03
N PRO A 44 -2.62 7.85 9.59
CA PRO A 44 -3.72 7.54 8.65
C PRO A 44 -3.22 7.04 7.30
N LEU A 45 -2.08 7.57 6.82
CA LEU A 45 -1.46 7.16 5.56
C LEU A 45 -0.93 5.71 5.66
N LEU A 46 -0.18 5.39 6.71
CA LEU A 46 0.32 4.02 6.95
C LEU A 46 -0.83 3.02 7.17
N ALA A 47 -1.90 3.43 7.85
CA ALA A 47 -3.09 2.61 8.03
C ALA A 47 -3.78 2.33 6.69
N PHE A 48 -3.86 3.32 5.80
CA PHE A 48 -4.43 3.17 4.48
C PHE A 48 -3.60 2.22 3.61
N GLU A 49 -2.29 2.41 3.55
CA GLU A 49 -1.38 1.53 2.81
C GLU A 49 -1.44 0.07 3.32
N THR A 50 -1.48 -0.10 4.65
CA THR A 50 -1.62 -1.43 5.27
C THR A 50 -2.97 -2.07 4.93
N ALA A 51 -4.05 -1.29 4.92
CA ALA A 51 -5.38 -1.80 4.54
C ALA A 51 -5.38 -2.29 3.08
N ILE A 52 -4.77 -1.54 2.15
CA ILE A 52 -4.62 -1.96 0.75
C ILE A 52 -3.78 -3.24 0.66
N LEU A 53 -2.67 -3.34 1.39
CA LEU A 53 -1.85 -4.55 1.41
C LEU A 53 -2.65 -5.76 1.89
N VAL A 54 -3.38 -5.62 3.00
CA VAL A 54 -4.20 -6.69 3.57
C VAL A 54 -5.31 -7.11 2.60
N ASP A 55 -5.98 -6.16 1.96
CA ASP A 55 -7.00 -6.46 0.95
C ASP A 55 -6.40 -7.23 -0.24
N ASN A 56 -5.24 -6.81 -0.75
CA ASN A 56 -4.54 -7.50 -1.85
C ASN A 56 -4.09 -8.91 -1.47
N VAL A 57 -3.54 -9.10 -0.26
CA VAL A 57 -3.14 -10.42 0.24
C VAL A 57 -4.35 -11.32 0.45
N ARG A 58 -5.45 -10.79 1.02
CA ARG A 58 -6.71 -11.56 1.19
C ARG A 58 -7.31 -11.96 -0.15
N MET A 59 -7.29 -11.06 -1.13
CA MET A 59 -7.76 -11.37 -2.48
C MET A 59 -6.92 -12.48 -3.12
N CYS A 60 -5.59 -12.36 -3.05
CA CYS A 60 -4.65 -13.40 -3.50
C CYS A 60 -4.89 -14.76 -2.81
N LEU A 61 -5.11 -14.76 -1.49
CA LEU A 61 -5.37 -15.99 -0.73
C LEU A 61 -6.75 -16.59 -1.01
N SER A 62 -7.78 -15.77 -1.21
CA SER A 62 -9.13 -16.23 -1.53
C SER A 62 -9.24 -16.93 -2.89
N LEU A 63 -8.24 -16.69 -3.75
CA LEU A 63 -8.12 -17.25 -5.09
C LEU A 63 -7.13 -18.42 -5.15
N MET A 64 -6.46 -18.78 -4.05
CA MET A 64 -5.71 -20.03 -3.91
C MET A 64 -6.67 -21.12 -3.41
N PRO A 65 -7.13 -22.06 -4.26
CA PRO A 65 -7.98 -23.16 -3.82
C PRO A 65 -7.14 -24.09 -2.95
N GLY A 66 -7.63 -24.42 -1.76
CA GLY A 66 -6.99 -25.40 -0.88
C GLY A 66 -6.96 -26.78 -1.54
N GLU A 67 -5.76 -27.36 -1.59
CA GLU A 67 -5.42 -28.79 -1.72
C GLU A 67 -6.48 -29.78 -2.25
N GLU A 68 -7.09 -29.56 -3.43
CA GLU A 68 -7.72 -30.65 -4.18
C GLU A 68 -7.40 -30.52 -5.69
N GLU A 69 -6.54 -31.44 -6.13
CA GLU A 69 -6.24 -31.90 -7.51
C GLU A 69 -6.14 -30.87 -8.65
N ASN A 70 -4.90 -30.69 -9.16
CA ASN A 70 -4.51 -29.84 -10.29
C ASN A 70 -4.80 -28.34 -10.08
N MET A 71 -3.88 -27.63 -9.40
CA MET A 71 -3.72 -26.20 -9.68
C MET A 71 -3.41 -26.05 -11.18
N SER A 72 -4.39 -25.63 -11.98
CA SER A 72 -4.18 -25.33 -13.38
C SER A 72 -3.28 -24.09 -13.50
N ASP A 73 -2.38 -24.08 -14.49
CA ASP A 73 -1.50 -22.93 -14.76
C ASP A 73 -2.30 -21.61 -14.94
N GLU A 74 -3.59 -21.70 -15.29
CA GLU A 74 -4.53 -20.56 -15.35
C GLU A 74 -4.78 -19.90 -13.98
N ALA A 75 -4.93 -20.68 -12.90
CA ALA A 75 -5.11 -20.13 -11.55
C ALA A 75 -3.83 -19.46 -11.03
N ILE A 76 -2.66 -19.93 -11.46
CA ILE A 76 -1.37 -19.30 -11.15
C ILE A 76 -1.24 -17.97 -11.91
N TRP A 77 -1.67 -17.93 -13.17
CA TRP A 77 -1.60 -16.73 -14.00
C TRP A 77 -2.58 -15.63 -13.54
N GLU A 78 -3.79 -15.98 -13.09
CA GLU A 78 -4.76 -15.02 -12.54
C GLU A 78 -4.33 -14.40 -11.20
N ASN A 79 -3.53 -15.11 -10.40
CA ASN A 79 -3.07 -14.65 -9.09
C ASN A 79 -1.78 -13.81 -9.14
N LEU A 80 -1.02 -13.93 -10.22
CA LEU A 80 0.22 -13.20 -10.46
C LEU A 80 0.10 -11.67 -10.28
N PRO A 81 -0.93 -10.97 -10.84
CA PRO A 81 -1.08 -9.53 -10.65
C PRO A 81 -1.28 -9.14 -9.18
N HIS A 82 -2.16 -9.83 -8.45
CA HIS A 82 -2.44 -9.52 -7.03
C HIS A 82 -1.22 -9.76 -6.13
N PHE A 83 -0.46 -10.82 -6.40
CA PHE A 83 0.79 -11.10 -5.70
C PHE A 83 1.81 -9.98 -5.91
N TRP A 84 1.96 -9.51 -7.14
CA TRP A 84 2.93 -8.48 -7.48
C TRP A 84 2.53 -7.08 -7.00
N VAL A 85 1.21 -6.79 -6.95
CA VAL A 85 0.68 -5.60 -6.27
C VAL A 85 0.98 -5.67 -4.78
N ALA A 86 0.81 -6.82 -4.12
CA ALA A 86 1.15 -6.97 -2.70
C ALA A 86 2.64 -6.71 -2.43
N ILE A 87 3.54 -7.19 -3.30
CA ILE A 87 4.98 -6.90 -3.21
C ILE A 87 5.24 -5.40 -3.36
N SER A 88 4.66 -4.76 -4.38
CA SER A 88 4.77 -3.32 -4.59
C SER A 88 4.32 -2.52 -3.37
N MET A 89 3.20 -2.90 -2.76
CA MET A 89 2.67 -2.26 -1.54
C MET A 89 3.62 -2.39 -0.34
N VAL A 90 4.35 -3.50 -0.20
CA VAL A 90 5.38 -3.64 0.85
C VAL A 90 6.53 -2.65 0.65
N PHE A 91 7.01 -2.50 -0.59
CA PHE A 91 8.04 -1.50 -0.90
C PHE A 91 7.54 -0.08 -0.67
N PHE A 92 6.28 0.20 -1.01
CA PHE A 92 5.65 1.49 -0.80
C PHE A 92 5.55 1.82 0.70
N ILE A 93 5.04 0.90 1.52
CA ILE A 93 4.98 1.07 3.00
C ILE A 93 6.38 1.29 3.59
N ALA A 94 7.37 0.51 3.14
CA ALA A 94 8.74 0.69 3.59
C ALA A 94 9.29 2.07 3.23
N ALA A 95 9.02 2.56 2.01
CA ALA A 95 9.39 3.90 1.57
C ALA A 95 8.70 5.00 2.40
N THR A 96 7.41 4.84 2.73
CA THR A 96 6.66 5.74 3.60
C THR A 96 7.24 5.78 5.02
N ILE A 97 7.56 4.62 5.60
CA ILE A 97 8.20 4.53 6.92
C ILE A 97 9.59 5.18 6.90
N PHE A 98 10.41 4.90 5.90
CA PHE A 98 11.74 5.52 5.81
C PHE A 98 11.67 7.03 5.57
N THR A 99 10.66 7.50 4.82
CA THR A 99 10.39 8.92 4.65
C THR A 99 10.04 9.56 5.99
N LEU A 100 9.15 8.95 6.77
CA LEU A 100 8.78 9.41 8.10
C LEU A 100 10.01 9.46 9.04
N LEU A 101 10.81 8.39 9.07
CA LEU A 101 12.04 8.34 9.88
C LEU A 101 13.05 9.40 9.45
N LYS A 102 13.17 9.66 8.14
CA LYS A 102 14.06 10.70 7.61
C LYS A 102 13.60 12.08 8.03
N LEU A 103 12.30 12.37 7.92
CA LEU A 103 11.72 13.65 8.33
C LEU A 103 11.74 13.88 9.85
N CYS A 104 11.64 12.81 10.65
CA CYS A 104 11.80 12.88 12.10
C CYS A 104 13.26 13.08 12.55
N GLY A 105 14.23 12.95 11.64
CA GLY A 105 15.66 12.99 11.97
C GLY A 105 16.23 11.68 12.53
N ASP A 106 15.40 10.64 12.65
CA ASP A 106 15.78 9.32 13.20
C ASP A 106 16.67 8.51 12.22
N ALA A 107 16.68 8.86 10.92
CA ALA A 107 17.44 8.17 9.87
C ALA A 107 18.39 9.11 9.09
N ALA A 108 19.36 9.72 9.78
CA ALA A 108 20.29 10.68 9.17
C ALA A 108 21.12 10.10 8.00
N SER A 109 21.45 8.81 8.03
CA SER A 109 22.24 8.13 6.99
C SER A 109 21.47 7.78 5.72
N LEU A 110 20.13 7.79 5.76
CA LEU A 110 19.31 7.33 4.64
C LEU A 110 19.24 8.41 3.56
N GLY A 111 19.65 8.11 2.33
CA GLY A 111 19.71 9.08 1.25
C GLY A 111 18.33 9.38 0.67
N TRP A 112 18.09 10.61 0.24
CA TRP A 112 16.90 10.95 -0.55
C TRP A 112 16.84 10.16 -1.86
N TRP A 113 18.01 9.80 -2.40
CA TRP A 113 18.14 8.96 -3.58
C TRP A 113 17.65 7.53 -3.33
N ASP A 114 17.92 6.96 -2.16
CA ASP A 114 17.46 5.62 -1.78
C ASP A 114 15.93 5.59 -1.64
N LEU A 115 15.35 6.65 -1.08
CA LEU A 115 13.89 6.84 -1.02
C LEU A 115 13.28 6.94 -2.41
N PHE A 116 13.87 7.77 -3.29
CA PHE A 116 13.40 7.94 -4.65
C PHE A 116 13.41 6.61 -5.43
N ILE A 117 14.49 5.83 -5.31
CA ILE A 117 14.56 4.50 -5.92
C ILE A 117 13.48 3.57 -5.35
N ASN A 118 13.26 3.57 -4.03
CA ASN A 118 12.25 2.71 -3.42
C ASN A 118 10.83 3.04 -3.89
N TYR A 119 10.45 4.32 -3.95
CA TYR A 119 9.15 4.72 -4.52
C TYR A 119 9.07 4.38 -6.01
N GLY A 120 10.13 4.66 -6.78
CA GLY A 120 10.18 4.36 -8.21
C GLY A 120 10.00 2.87 -8.51
N VAL A 121 10.66 1.99 -7.74
CA VAL A 121 10.50 0.53 -7.88
C VAL A 121 9.07 0.11 -7.51
N ALA A 122 8.52 0.62 -6.41
CA ALA A 122 7.15 0.31 -6.00
C ALA A 122 6.14 0.71 -7.10
N GLU A 123 6.23 1.93 -7.63
CA GLU A 123 5.33 2.44 -8.67
C GLU A 123 5.53 1.74 -10.01
N CYS A 124 6.78 1.47 -10.42
CA CYS A 124 7.07 0.68 -11.62
C CYS A 124 6.41 -0.68 -11.55
N PHE A 125 6.46 -1.31 -10.37
CA PHE A 125 5.84 -2.61 -10.18
C PHE A 125 4.31 -2.55 -10.29
N ALA A 126 3.67 -1.58 -9.66
CA ALA A 126 2.23 -1.38 -9.81
C ALA A 126 1.84 -1.06 -11.27
N PHE A 127 2.57 -0.16 -11.93
CA PHE A 127 2.28 0.27 -13.30
C PHE A 127 2.42 -0.86 -14.33
N LEU A 128 3.48 -1.67 -14.24
CA LEU A 128 3.69 -2.81 -15.15
C LEU A 128 2.59 -3.85 -15.05
N ILE A 129 2.00 -4.04 -13.87
CA ILE A 129 0.85 -4.94 -13.70
C ILE A 129 -0.41 -4.29 -14.25
N CYS A 130 -0.69 -3.04 -13.86
CA CYS A 130 -1.92 -2.33 -14.24
C CYS A 130 -2.03 -2.05 -15.73
N THR A 131 -0.91 -1.99 -16.47
CA THR A 131 -0.91 -1.80 -17.94
C THR A 131 -0.97 -3.10 -18.74
N LYS A 132 -0.80 -4.25 -18.09
CA LYS A 132 -0.83 -5.56 -18.76
C LYS A 132 -2.21 -6.22 -18.79
N TRP A 133 -3.22 -5.55 -18.24
CA TRP A 133 -4.61 -6.01 -18.13
C TRP A 133 -5.55 -5.03 -18.81
#